data_AF-A0A1B6JWL0-F1
#
_entry.id   AF-A0A1B6JWL0-F1
#
_cell.length_a   1.000
_cell.length_b   1.000
_cell.length_c   1.000
_cell.angle_alpha   90.00
_cell.angle_beta   90.00
_cell.angle_gamma   90.00
#
_symmetry.space_group_name_H-M   'P 1'
#
loop_
_entity.id
_entity.type
_entity.pdbx_description
1 polymer ?
#
loop_
_entity_poly.entity_id
_entity_poly.type
_entity_poly.pdbx_seq_one_letter_code
_entity_poly.pdbx_strand_id
1 'polypeptide(L)'
;MRCQSPELGCPVPGVHLQHYEFDKSLVRFTSIPYFRFKIMSYNILAQTYIEKNLQNSYYYKQCPSRCLEWDYRRGILQSEILFESPDIICLQEVEDNEDIREELFRPFKEQGYIVLYVERGLGMPDGCAILYRDSRFKLKEFSPVLYQCLELQLLSYPNVGMVVKLE
;
A
#
# COMPACT_ATOMS: atom_id res chain seq x y z
N MET A 1 -0.57 10.40 -7.11
CA MET A 1 0.86 10.64 -7.32
C MET A 1 1.10 12.13 -7.50
N ARG A 2 1.95 12.71 -6.66
CA ARG A 2 2.42 14.09 -6.81
C ARG A 2 3.50 14.09 -7.89
N CYS A 3 3.32 14.86 -8.96
CA CYS A 3 4.46 15.37 -9.71
C CYS A 3 4.98 16.56 -8.87
N GLN A 4 6.13 16.43 -8.20
CA GLN A 4 6.75 17.53 -7.43
C GLN A 4 7.41 18.55 -8.37
N SER A 5 6.66 19.05 -9.36
CA SER A 5 7.04 20.23 -10.13
C SER A 5 6.30 21.44 -9.53
N PRO A 6 6.99 22.51 -9.08
CA PRO A 6 6.38 23.68 -8.43
C PRO A 6 5.34 24.45 -9.28
N GLU A 7 5.11 24.06 -10.53
CA GLU A 7 4.42 24.87 -11.53
C GLU A 7 3.00 24.42 -11.88
N LEU A 8 2.50 23.25 -11.42
CA LEU A 8 1.35 22.59 -12.09
C LEU A 8 0.14 22.21 -11.23
N GLY A 9 0.05 22.60 -9.95
CA GLY A 9 -1.22 22.68 -9.21
C GLY A 9 -2.15 21.45 -9.22
N CYS A 10 -1.64 20.22 -9.35
CA CYS A 10 -2.48 19.02 -9.48
C CYS A 10 -2.90 18.41 -8.13
N PRO A 11 -4.16 17.93 -7.98
CA PRO A 11 -4.67 17.33 -6.75
C PRO A 11 -4.11 15.92 -6.48
N VAL A 12 -4.02 15.56 -5.20
CA VAL A 12 -3.35 14.38 -4.67
C VAL A 12 -4.37 13.25 -4.38
N PRO A 13 -4.15 12.00 -4.80
CA PRO A 13 -4.78 10.84 -4.15
C PRO A 13 -4.24 10.68 -2.74
N GLY A 14 -5.11 10.55 -1.75
CA GLY A 14 -4.79 10.66 -0.32
C GLY A 14 -3.72 9.68 0.17
N VAL A 15 -2.57 10.22 0.57
CA VAL A 15 -1.62 9.54 1.46
C VAL A 15 -2.16 9.67 2.87
N HIS A 16 -2.44 8.55 3.53
CA HIS A 16 -2.87 8.55 4.93
C HIS A 16 -1.77 7.97 5.81
N LEU A 17 -0.96 8.85 6.36
CA LEU A 17 0.06 8.52 7.37
C LEU A 17 -0.59 8.60 8.75
N GLN A 18 -0.55 7.49 9.48
CA GLN A 18 -1.07 7.43 10.84
C GLN A 18 0.06 7.05 11.80
N HIS A 19 0.29 7.93 12.77
CA HIS A 19 1.17 7.62 13.89
C HIS A 19 0.38 6.87 14.94
N TYR A 20 0.85 5.68 15.31
CA TYR A 20 0.21 4.86 16.33
C TYR A 20 1.13 4.74 17.55
N GLU A 21 0.54 4.92 18.73
CA GLU A 21 1.19 4.67 20.01
C GLU A 21 0.45 3.53 20.67
N PHE A 22 1.14 2.40 20.87
CA PHE A 22 0.57 1.26 21.56
C PHE A 22 1.07 1.23 23.00
N ASP A 23 0.15 1.46 23.93
CA ASP A 23 0.45 1.37 25.35
C ASP A 23 0.27 -0.08 25.84
N LYS A 24 1.39 -0.72 26.18
CA LYS A 24 1.39 -2.05 26.83
C LYS A 24 0.90 -1.98 28.29
N SER A 25 0.65 -0.80 28.85
CA SER A 25 0.30 -0.58 30.28
C SER A 25 -1.11 -1.05 30.69
N LEU A 26 -1.96 -1.49 29.76
CA LEU A 26 -3.19 -2.19 30.11
C LEU A 26 -2.93 -3.56 30.80
N VAL A 27 -1.68 -4.04 30.80
CA VAL A 27 -1.19 -5.02 31.77
C VAL A 27 -0.52 -4.26 32.91
N ARG A 28 -1.27 -4.04 34.00
CA ARG A 28 -0.86 -3.20 35.13
C ARG A 28 0.41 -3.74 35.81
N PHE A 29 1.35 -2.81 36.04
CA PHE A 29 2.61 -2.90 36.79
C PHE A 29 3.83 -3.45 36.04
N THR A 30 4.55 -2.57 35.34
CA THR A 30 5.99 -2.24 35.52
C THR A 30 6.41 -1.22 34.46
N SER A 31 7.47 -0.44 34.73
CA SER A 31 8.05 0.60 33.89
C SER A 31 8.64 0.06 32.58
N ILE A 32 7.80 -0.40 31.65
CA ILE A 32 8.22 -0.85 30.33
C ILE A 32 8.28 0.38 29.41
N PRO A 33 9.39 0.63 28.69
CA PRO A 33 9.46 1.70 27.71
C PRO A 33 8.36 1.52 26.65
N TYR A 34 7.61 2.58 26.37
CA TYR A 34 6.56 2.59 25.36
C TYR A 34 7.09 2.10 24.00
N PHE A 35 6.40 1.13 23.39
CA PHE A 35 6.73 0.64 22.07
C PHE A 35 6.02 1.50 21.00
N ARG A 36 6.73 2.47 20.42
CA ARG A 36 6.21 3.37 19.38
C ARG A 36 6.57 2.89 17.98
N PHE A 37 5.62 2.89 17.06
CA PHE A 37 5.87 2.52 15.67
C PHE A 37 4.98 3.31 14.70
N LYS A 38 5.37 3.38 13.43
CA LYS A 38 4.68 4.12 12.37
C LYS A 38 3.98 3.16 11.42
N ILE A 39 2.75 3.50 11.05
CA ILE A 39 1.99 2.81 10.01
C ILE A 39 1.71 3.78 8.87
N MET A 40 1.95 3.34 7.64
CA MET A 40 1.50 4.05 6.45
C MET A 40 0.41 3.23 5.78
N SER A 41 -0.68 3.87 5.36
CA SER A 41 -1.64 3.30 4.41
C SER A 41 -1.64 4.12 3.13
N TYR A 42 -1.41 3.47 1.99
CA TYR A 42 -1.30 4.15 0.71
C TYR A 42 -1.91 3.33 -0.43
N ASN A 43 -2.96 3.87 -1.05
CA ASN A 43 -3.45 3.38 -2.32
C ASN A 43 -2.51 3.86 -3.43
N ILE A 44 -1.84 2.92 -4.09
CA ILE A 44 -0.81 3.21 -5.08
C ILE A 44 -1.32 3.21 -6.52
N LEU A 45 -2.61 2.97 -6.76
CA LEU A 45 -3.29 2.98 -8.06
C LEU A 45 -2.59 2.11 -9.12
N ALA A 46 -3.06 0.88 -9.34
CA ALA A 46 -2.46 -0.05 -10.30
C ALA A 46 -2.29 0.59 -11.70
N GLN A 47 -1.20 0.27 -12.39
CA GLN A 47 -0.87 0.83 -13.70
C GLN A 47 -1.93 0.45 -14.72
N THR A 48 -2.43 -0.78 -14.68
CA THR A 48 -3.50 -1.27 -15.55
C THR A 48 -4.75 -0.37 -15.49
N TYR A 49 -5.07 0.24 -14.34
CA TYR A 49 -6.20 1.16 -14.25
C TYR A 49 -5.95 2.49 -14.92
N ILE A 50 -4.72 3.00 -14.87
CA ILE A 50 -4.37 4.20 -15.65
C ILE A 50 -4.56 3.88 -17.12
N GLU A 51 -3.92 2.81 -17.61
CA GLU A 51 -3.89 2.45 -19.03
C GLU A 51 -5.29 2.24 -19.62
N LYS A 52 -6.15 1.50 -18.91
CA LYS A 52 -7.55 1.29 -19.29
C LYS A 52 -8.35 2.58 -19.39
N ASN A 53 -7.95 3.62 -18.64
CA ASN A 53 -8.65 4.89 -18.60
C ASN A 53 -7.94 5.99 -19.41
N LEU A 54 -6.74 5.79 -19.95
CA LEU A 54 -5.98 6.83 -20.68
C LEU A 54 -6.79 7.50 -21.80
N GLN A 55 -7.59 6.73 -22.55
CA GLN A 55 -8.38 7.24 -23.67
C GLN A 55 -9.71 7.93 -23.25
N ASN A 56 -10.22 7.61 -22.05
CA ASN A 56 -11.56 8.05 -21.59
C ASN A 56 -11.52 9.00 -20.38
N SER A 57 -10.33 9.24 -19.82
CA SER A 57 -10.20 9.80 -18.48
C SER A 57 -10.21 11.32 -18.48
N TYR A 58 -11.30 11.89 -17.99
CA TYR A 58 -11.30 13.24 -17.43
C TYR A 58 -10.38 13.36 -16.19
N TYR A 59 -10.06 12.24 -15.52
CA TYR A 59 -9.23 12.20 -14.31
C TYR A 59 -7.77 12.57 -14.56
N TYR A 60 -7.24 12.33 -15.76
CA TYR A 60 -5.80 12.48 -16.05
C TYR A 60 -5.47 13.55 -17.09
N LYS A 61 -6.46 14.32 -17.57
CA LYS A 61 -6.27 15.34 -18.63
C LYS A 61 -5.19 16.38 -18.32
N GLN A 62 -5.01 16.69 -17.04
CA GLN A 62 -4.03 17.69 -16.57
C GLN A 62 -2.69 17.07 -16.18
N CYS A 63 -2.57 15.74 -16.18
CA CYS A 63 -1.35 15.05 -15.82
C CYS A 63 -0.52 14.78 -17.09
N PRO A 64 0.75 15.23 -17.16
CA PRO A 64 1.64 14.85 -18.25
C PRO A 64 1.74 13.32 -18.35
N SER A 65 1.66 12.76 -19.56
CA SER A 65 1.72 11.31 -19.79
C SER A 65 2.92 10.65 -19.10
N ARG A 66 4.09 11.30 -19.14
CA ARG A 66 5.29 10.86 -18.42
C ARG A 66 5.09 10.68 -16.90
N CYS A 67 4.29 11.55 -16.25
CA CYS A 67 3.99 11.41 -14.81
C CYS A 67 3.05 10.21 -14.53
N LEU A 68 2.41 9.63 -15.56
CA LEU A 68 1.51 8.47 -15.48
C LEU A 68 2.19 7.14 -15.83
N GLU A 69 3.41 7.17 -16.36
CA GLU A 69 4.20 5.97 -16.64
C GLU A 69 4.63 5.27 -15.36
N TRP A 70 4.60 3.93 -15.37
CA TRP A 70 4.91 3.12 -14.19
C TRP A 70 6.30 3.44 -13.61
N ASP A 71 7.34 3.49 -14.44
CA ASP A 71 8.71 3.74 -13.99
C ASP A 71 8.86 5.08 -13.25
N TYR A 72 8.21 6.13 -13.76
CA TYR A 72 8.24 7.44 -13.13
C TYR A 72 7.52 7.40 -11.78
N ARG A 73 6.30 6.86 -11.79
CA ARG A 73 5.46 6.74 -10.60
C ARG A 73 6.12 5.89 -9.51
N ARG A 74 6.65 4.72 -9.87
CA ARG A 74 7.36 3.79 -8.98
C ARG A 74 8.50 4.49 -8.24
N GLY A 75 9.32 5.26 -8.97
CA GLY A 75 10.43 6.01 -8.37
C GLY A 75 9.97 7.03 -7.32
N ILE A 76 8.86 7.74 -7.57
CA ILE A 76 8.28 8.67 -6.60
C ILE A 76 7.68 7.93 -5.40
N LEU A 77 6.91 6.87 -5.63
CA LEU A 77 6.29 6.06 -4.58
C LEU A 77 7.35 5.46 -3.64
N GLN A 78 8.39 4.86 -4.20
CA GLN A 78 9.52 4.32 -3.43
C GLN A 78 10.18 5.41 -2.59
N SER A 79 10.48 6.56 -3.21
CA SER A 79 11.13 7.67 -2.53
C SER A 79 10.28 8.24 -1.37
N GLU A 80 8.97 8.41 -1.58
CA GLU A 80 8.03 8.90 -0.56
C GLU A 80 7.93 7.93 0.63
N ILE A 81 7.73 6.64 0.36
CA ILE A 81 7.59 5.61 1.39
C ILE A 81 8.90 5.46 2.19
N LEU A 82 10.06 5.42 1.51
CA LEU A 82 11.36 5.31 2.17
C LEU A 82 11.70 6.54 3.01
N PHE A 83 11.38 7.74 2.52
CA PHE A 83 11.57 8.99 3.27
C PHE A 83 10.79 8.98 4.59
N GLU A 84 9.53 8.58 4.54
CA GLU A 84 8.68 8.46 5.73
C GLU A 84 9.12 7.33 6.66
N SER A 85 9.83 6.32 6.16
CA SER A 85 10.45 5.24 6.94
C SER A 85 9.47 4.59 7.96
N PRO A 86 8.27 4.14 7.54
CA PRO A 86 7.26 3.55 8.43
C PRO A 86 7.65 2.15 8.89
N ASP A 87 7.20 1.67 10.04
CA ASP A 87 7.52 0.31 10.48
C ASP A 87 6.60 -0.75 9.86
N ILE A 88 5.38 -0.35 9.50
CA ILE A 88 4.38 -1.14 8.78
C ILE A 88 3.83 -0.31 7.61
N ILE A 89 3.68 -0.91 6.44
CA ILE A 89 3.14 -0.28 5.23
C ILE A 89 1.97 -1.13 4.74
N CYS A 90 0.81 -0.52 4.54
CA CYS A 90 -0.38 -1.14 3.97
C CYS A 90 -0.65 -0.51 2.60
N LEU A 91 -0.53 -1.28 1.52
CA LEU A 91 -0.72 -0.80 0.16
C LEU A 91 -2.00 -1.37 -0.44
N GLN A 92 -2.77 -0.53 -1.13
CA GLN A 92 -3.94 -0.90 -1.91
C GLN A 92 -3.71 -0.63 -3.40
N GLU A 93 -4.46 -1.33 -4.27
CA GLU A 93 -4.32 -1.26 -5.72
C GLU A 93 -2.88 -1.55 -6.19
N VAL A 94 -2.28 -2.58 -5.59
CA VAL A 94 -0.96 -3.08 -6.00
C VAL A 94 -1.16 -3.96 -7.23
N GLU A 95 -0.48 -3.65 -8.33
CA GLU A 95 -0.60 -4.40 -9.59
C GLU A 95 -0.38 -5.91 -9.40
N ASP A 96 -1.25 -6.71 -10.02
CA ASP A 96 -1.16 -8.17 -10.01
C ASP A 96 -0.24 -8.68 -11.14
N ASN A 97 1.00 -8.23 -11.10
CA ASN A 97 2.07 -8.65 -12.01
C ASN A 97 3.36 -8.87 -11.22
N GLU A 98 4.00 -10.02 -11.39
CA GLU A 98 5.16 -10.41 -10.57
C GLU A 98 6.38 -9.50 -10.78
N ASP A 99 6.73 -9.18 -12.03
CA ASP A 99 7.86 -8.32 -12.36
C ASP A 99 7.67 -6.91 -11.79
N ILE A 100 6.48 -6.34 -11.97
CA ILE A 100 6.11 -5.02 -11.43
C ILE A 100 6.19 -5.00 -9.90
N ARG A 101 5.70 -6.06 -9.23
CA ARG A 101 5.78 -6.17 -7.76
C ARG A 101 7.22 -6.32 -7.29
N GLU A 102 8.04 -7.11 -7.99
CA GLU A 102 9.45 -7.26 -7.63
C GLU A 102 10.21 -5.94 -7.74
N GLU A 103 10.01 -5.20 -8.84
CA GLU A 103 10.58 -3.86 -9.00
C GLU A 103 10.10 -2.88 -7.93
N LEU A 104 8.81 -2.90 -7.59
CA LEU A 104 8.23 -2.06 -6.55
C LEU A 104 8.84 -2.36 -5.18
N PHE A 105 8.96 -3.65 -4.83
CA PHE A 105 9.27 -4.07 -3.48
C PHE A 105 10.76 -4.26 -3.18
N ARG A 106 11.61 -4.41 -4.19
CA ARG A 106 13.07 -4.59 -4.03
C ARG A 106 13.71 -3.63 -3.02
N PRO A 107 13.55 -2.30 -3.10
CA PRO A 107 14.22 -1.40 -2.16
C PRO A 107 13.71 -1.55 -0.72
N PHE A 108 12.45 -1.96 -0.51
CA PHE A 108 11.94 -2.23 0.83
C PHE A 108 12.51 -3.55 1.38
N LYS A 109 12.60 -4.60 0.55
CA LYS A 109 13.25 -5.86 0.94
C LYS A 109 14.71 -5.63 1.35
N GLU A 110 15.44 -4.81 0.59
CA GLU A 110 16.83 -4.41 0.91
C GLU A 110 16.95 -3.64 2.24
N GLN A 111 15.89 -2.91 2.64
CA GLN A 111 15.79 -2.24 3.95
C GLN A 111 15.26 -3.16 5.07
N GLY A 112 15.11 -4.45 4.82
CA GLY A 112 14.70 -5.44 5.82
C GLY A 112 13.20 -5.53 6.05
N TYR A 113 12.37 -5.10 5.09
CA TYR A 113 10.93 -5.35 5.13
C TYR A 113 10.61 -6.74 4.61
N ILE A 114 9.72 -7.44 5.31
CA ILE A 114 9.02 -8.61 4.78
C ILE A 114 7.75 -8.13 4.09
N VAL A 115 7.41 -8.76 2.96
CA VAL A 115 6.28 -8.39 2.11
C VAL A 115 5.26 -9.53 2.10
N LEU A 116 4.02 -9.22 2.43
CA LEU A 116 2.85 -10.09 2.26
C LEU A 116 1.95 -9.48 1.18
N TYR A 117 1.52 -10.27 0.21
CA TYR A 117 0.66 -9.83 -0.88
C TYR A 117 -0.52 -10.78 -1.03
N VAL A 118 -1.70 -10.23 -1.30
CA VAL A 118 -2.91 -10.98 -1.64
C VAL A 118 -3.51 -10.34 -2.88
N GLU A 119 -3.61 -11.11 -3.96
CA GLU A 119 -4.35 -10.73 -5.17
C GLU A 119 -5.84 -10.60 -4.87
N ARG A 120 -6.54 -9.71 -5.58
CA ARG A 120 -7.99 -9.58 -5.45
C ARG A 120 -8.76 -10.75 -6.06
N GLY A 121 -8.14 -11.44 -7.01
CA GLY A 121 -8.74 -12.55 -7.73
C GLY A 121 -9.81 -12.13 -8.74
N LEU A 122 -10.46 -13.11 -9.36
CA LEU A 122 -11.52 -12.92 -10.36
C LEU A 122 -11.12 -12.07 -11.57
N GLY A 123 -9.86 -12.19 -12.01
CA GLY A 123 -9.33 -11.48 -13.17
C GLY A 123 -9.14 -9.98 -12.95
N MET A 124 -9.20 -9.54 -11.70
CA MET A 124 -8.96 -8.17 -11.33
C MET A 124 -7.44 -7.88 -11.29
N PRO A 125 -6.97 -6.74 -11.84
CA PRO A 125 -5.54 -6.51 -12.11
C PRO A 125 -4.75 -6.04 -10.89
N ASP A 126 -5.28 -6.18 -9.68
CA ASP A 126 -4.61 -5.69 -8.48
C ASP A 126 -4.83 -6.60 -7.26
N GLY A 127 -4.17 -6.24 -6.17
CA GLY A 127 -4.41 -6.76 -4.84
C GLY A 127 -4.03 -5.73 -3.77
N CYS A 128 -3.76 -6.24 -2.58
CA CYS A 128 -3.22 -5.44 -1.48
C CYS A 128 -1.94 -6.08 -0.93
N ALA A 129 -1.11 -5.25 -0.30
CA ALA A 129 0.13 -5.72 0.32
C ALA A 129 0.28 -5.14 1.73
N ILE A 130 0.87 -5.93 2.63
CA ILE A 130 1.37 -5.46 3.92
C ILE A 130 2.87 -5.73 3.98
N LEU A 131 3.64 -4.68 4.26
CA LEU A 131 5.07 -4.76 4.50
C LEU A 131 5.35 -4.41 5.96
N TYR A 132 6.27 -5.11 6.60
CA TYR A 132 6.68 -4.81 7.98
C TYR A 132 8.18 -5.05 8.19
N ARG A 133 8.81 -4.27 9.07
CA ARG A 133 10.23 -4.42 9.39
C ARG A 133 10.48 -5.69 10.20
N ASP A 134 11.29 -6.60 9.67
CA ASP A 134 11.66 -7.86 10.35
C ASP A 134 12.44 -7.62 11.64
N SER A 135 13.15 -6.49 11.74
CA SER A 135 13.87 -6.08 12.95
C SER A 135 12.97 -5.63 14.10
N ARG A 136 11.68 -5.38 13.84
CA ARG A 136 10.73 -4.85 14.83
C ARG A 136 9.53 -5.74 15.11
N PHE A 137 9.15 -6.56 14.14
CA PHE A 137 7.96 -7.38 14.19
C PHE A 137 8.23 -8.77 13.64
N LYS A 138 7.64 -9.79 14.26
CA LYS A 138 7.59 -11.15 13.72
C LYS A 138 6.16 -11.55 13.37
N LEU A 139 5.99 -12.20 12.23
CA LEU A 139 4.69 -12.70 11.79
C LEU A 139 4.26 -13.89 12.64
N LYS A 140 3.06 -13.81 13.20
CA LYS A 140 2.39 -14.93 13.89
C LYS A 140 1.31 -15.57 13.07
N GLU A 141 0.50 -14.74 12.42
CA GLU A 141 -0.67 -15.19 11.71
C GLU A 141 -0.95 -14.28 10.54
N PHE A 142 -1.37 -14.89 9.44
CA PHE A 142 -1.73 -14.23 8.20
C PHE A 142 -3.00 -14.90 7.68
N SER A 143 -4.03 -14.10 7.46
CA SER A 143 -5.32 -14.57 6.95
C SER A 143 -5.82 -13.65 5.84
N PRO A 144 -5.86 -14.13 4.57
CA PRO A 144 -6.54 -13.44 3.49
C PRO A 144 -8.05 -13.34 3.78
N VAL A 145 -8.64 -12.19 3.48
CA VAL A 145 -10.08 -11.95 3.61
C VAL A 145 -10.65 -11.64 2.25
N LEU A 146 -11.43 -12.57 1.71
CA LEU A 146 -12.23 -12.36 0.50
C LEU A 146 -13.61 -11.87 0.93
N TYR A 147 -13.95 -10.65 0.57
CA TYR A 147 -15.24 -10.05 0.95
C TYR A 147 -16.38 -10.44 0.01
N GLN A 148 -16.12 -11.29 -0.98
CA GLN A 148 -17.13 -11.68 -1.94
C GLN A 148 -18.21 -12.53 -1.28
N CYS A 149 -19.45 -12.02 -1.32
CA CYS A 149 -20.64 -12.76 -0.91
C CYS A 149 -21.64 -12.71 -2.06
N LEU A 150 -21.83 -13.86 -2.73
CA LEU A 150 -22.70 -13.96 -3.91
C LEU A 150 -24.20 -13.73 -3.58
N GLU A 151 -24.56 -13.81 -2.31
CA GLU A 151 -25.93 -13.64 -1.82
C GLU A 151 -26.28 -12.16 -1.53
N LEU A 152 -25.28 -11.29 -1.42
CA LEU A 152 -25.47 -9.86 -1.11
C LEU A 152 -24.97 -9.00 -2.28
N GLN A 153 -25.88 -8.28 -2.93
CA GLN A 153 -25.55 -7.38 -4.05
C GLN A 153 -24.48 -6.33 -3.69
N LEU A 154 -24.41 -5.89 -2.44
CA LEU A 154 -23.39 -4.94 -1.97
C LEU A 154 -21.98 -5.55 -1.90
N LEU A 155 -21.88 -6.88 -1.82
CA LEU A 155 -20.64 -7.64 -1.71
C LEU A 155 -20.40 -8.54 -2.94
N SER A 156 -21.10 -8.27 -4.04
CA SER A 156 -20.93 -9.01 -5.29
C SER A 156 -19.65 -8.63 -6.02
N TYR A 157 -19.07 -7.46 -5.70
CA TYR A 157 -17.79 -7.03 -6.25
C TYR A 157 -16.62 -7.75 -5.56
N PRO A 158 -15.62 -8.21 -6.33
CA PRO A 158 -14.41 -8.78 -5.76
C PRO A 158 -13.71 -7.70 -4.95
N ASN A 159 -13.71 -7.86 -3.63
CA ASN A 159 -12.96 -7.02 -2.69
C ASN A 159 -12.07 -7.95 -1.87
N VAL A 160 -10.84 -7.51 -1.62
CA VAL A 160 -9.85 -8.30 -0.89
C VAL A 160 -9.23 -7.49 0.24
N GLY A 161 -8.92 -8.18 1.32
CA GLY A 161 -8.11 -7.67 2.41
C GLY A 161 -7.26 -8.79 2.99
N MET A 162 -6.52 -8.45 4.05
CA MET A 162 -5.78 -9.41 4.84
C MET A 162 -5.72 -8.96 6.29
N VAL A 163 -5.70 -9.92 7.20
CA VAL A 163 -5.45 -9.72 8.63
C VAL A 163 -4.07 -10.28 8.93
N VAL A 164 -3.22 -9.45 9.53
CA VAL A 164 -1.85 -9.81 9.90
C VAL A 164 -1.66 -9.61 11.40
N LYS A 165 -1.24 -10.66 12.08
CA LYS A 165 -0.87 -10.64 13.50
C LYS A 165 0.64 -10.59 13.63
N LEU A 166 1.14 -9.51 14.23
CA LEU A 166 2.55 -9.26 14.48
C LEU A 166 2.84 -9.27 15.98
N GLU A 167 4.02 -9.79 16.37
CA GLU A 167 4.56 -9.69 17.75
C GLU A 167 5.85 -8.85 17.80
#